data_AF-C5BFK6-F1
#
_entry.id   AF-C5BFK6-F1
#
_cell.length_a   1.000
_cell.length_b   1.000
_cell.length_c   1.000
_cell.angle_alpha   90.00
_cell.angle_beta   90.00
_cell.angle_gamma   90.00
#
_symmetry.space_group_name_H-M   'P 1'
#
loop_
_entity.id
_entity.type
_entity.pdbx_description
1 polymer ?
#
loop_
_entity_poly.entity_id
_entity_poly.type
_entity_poly.pdbx_seq_one_letter_code
_entity_poly.pdbx_strand_id
1 'polypeptide(L)'
;MRQVCRWFFAVLLVLPAVAPAAQPEALRSPRVGVLCDRYFCADSRGISRPLTEQYLGRTVAKRLFSQGDFDLTQFTFANGIFCDTRERLCRMDRYYGPDGKHSGAVSAQYTVLLFPRGV
;
A
#
# COMPACT_ATOMS: atom_id res chain seq x y z
N MET A 1 -16.29 54.28 -44.29
CA MET A 1 -15.82 53.99 -42.92
C MET A 1 -16.41 52.65 -42.50
N ARG A 2 -15.55 51.71 -42.10
CA ARG A 2 -15.82 50.27 -41.98
C ARG A 2 -16.75 49.96 -40.79
N GLN A 3 -17.80 49.18 -41.04
CA GLN A 3 -18.64 48.60 -39.99
C GLN A 3 -17.82 47.59 -39.19
N VAL A 4 -17.68 47.85 -37.90
CA VAL A 4 -16.94 47.00 -36.96
C VAL A 4 -17.84 45.83 -36.58
N CYS A 5 -17.47 44.67 -37.12
CA CYS A 5 -17.86 43.35 -36.67
C CYS A 5 -17.75 43.26 -35.14
N ARG A 6 -18.86 43.07 -34.43
CA ARG A 6 -18.83 42.79 -32.99
C ARG A 6 -19.75 41.61 -32.68
N TRP A 7 -19.37 40.47 -33.22
CA TRP A 7 -19.85 39.17 -32.81
C TRP A 7 -19.38 38.92 -31.38
N PHE A 8 -20.28 39.09 -30.41
CA PHE A 8 -20.07 38.64 -29.04
C PHE A 8 -20.20 37.11 -29.00
N PHE A 9 -19.12 36.40 -29.38
CA PHE A 9 -18.96 35.00 -29.03
C PHE A 9 -18.59 34.91 -27.55
N ALA A 10 -19.59 34.65 -26.69
CA ALA A 10 -19.35 34.27 -25.31
C ALA A 10 -18.75 32.85 -25.29
N VAL A 11 -17.43 32.75 -25.20
CA VAL A 11 -16.72 31.47 -25.03
C VAL A 11 -16.86 31.04 -23.56
N LEU A 12 -17.71 30.06 -23.28
CA LEU A 12 -17.73 29.35 -22.00
C LEU A 12 -16.50 28.43 -21.91
N LEU A 13 -15.50 28.85 -21.15
CA LEU A 13 -14.34 28.03 -20.77
C LEU A 13 -14.76 27.00 -19.71
N VAL A 14 -14.99 25.75 -20.13
CA VAL A 14 -15.11 24.61 -19.22
C VAL A 14 -13.70 24.17 -18.82
N LEU A 15 -13.29 24.47 -17.59
CA LEU A 15 -12.02 24.01 -17.02
C LEU A 15 -12.17 22.54 -16.59
N PRO A 16 -11.34 21.60 -17.08
CA PRO A 16 -11.36 20.22 -16.62
C PRO A 16 -10.85 20.15 -15.17
N ALA A 17 -11.63 19.54 -14.27
CA ALA A 17 -11.19 19.26 -12.92
C ALA A 17 -10.16 18.12 -12.94
N VAL A 18 -8.89 18.45 -12.77
CA VAL A 18 -7.83 17.47 -12.50
C VAL A 18 -7.94 17.01 -11.04
N ALA A 19 -8.39 15.77 -10.84
CA ALA A 19 -8.37 15.14 -9.52
C ALA A 19 -6.93 14.79 -9.13
N PRO A 20 -6.48 15.11 -7.90
CA PRO A 20 -5.17 14.70 -7.42
C PRO A 20 -5.09 13.16 -7.34
N ALA A 21 -4.04 12.58 -7.90
CA ALA A 21 -3.74 11.17 -7.71
C ALA A 21 -3.41 10.90 -6.23
N ALA A 22 -4.07 9.90 -5.63
CA ALA A 22 -3.80 9.51 -4.25
C ALA A 22 -2.35 9.05 -4.12
N GLN A 23 -1.57 9.71 -3.25
CA GLN A 23 -0.20 9.26 -2.97
C GLN A 23 -0.23 7.97 -2.16
N PRO A 24 0.68 7.01 -2.42
CA PRO A 24 0.77 5.79 -1.64
C PRO A 24 1.01 6.12 -0.17
N GLU A 25 0.24 5.48 0.73
CA GLU A 25 0.39 5.71 2.16
C GLU A 25 1.78 5.26 2.65
N ALA A 26 2.42 6.06 3.52
CA ALA A 26 3.74 5.71 4.02
C ALA A 26 3.64 4.60 5.08
N LEU A 27 4.41 3.51 4.91
CA LEU A 27 4.50 2.47 5.95
C LEU A 27 5.35 2.95 7.12
N ARG A 28 4.95 2.56 8.32
CA ARG A 28 5.69 2.83 9.56
C ARG A 28 6.58 1.64 9.88
N SER A 29 7.80 1.89 10.31
CA SER A 29 8.71 0.87 10.84
C SER A 29 9.08 1.20 12.28
N PRO A 30 8.28 0.79 13.28
CA PRO A 30 8.50 1.16 14.68
C PRO A 30 9.78 0.59 15.28
N ARG A 31 10.28 -0.52 14.71
CA ARG A 31 11.56 -1.15 15.04
C ARG A 31 12.03 -2.00 13.86
N VAL A 32 13.32 -2.34 13.86
CA VAL A 32 13.92 -3.25 12.88
C VAL A 32 13.11 -4.55 12.78
N GLY A 33 12.79 -4.99 11.55
CA GLY A 33 12.02 -6.21 11.29
C GLY A 33 10.51 -6.08 11.52
N VAL A 34 9.98 -4.87 11.76
CA VAL A 34 8.54 -4.62 11.88
C VAL A 34 8.11 -3.55 10.89
N LEU A 35 7.06 -3.85 10.12
CA LEU A 35 6.34 -2.90 9.27
C LEU A 35 4.87 -2.86 9.65
N CYS A 36 4.32 -1.65 9.68
CA CYS A 36 2.93 -1.39 10.01
C CYS A 36 2.31 -0.44 9.00
N ASP A 37 1.06 -0.70 8.64
CA ASP A 37 0.18 0.30 8.03
C ASP A 37 -0.90 0.73 9.05
N ARG A 38 -2.05 1.20 8.55
CA ARG A 38 -3.19 1.60 9.38
C ARG A 38 -4.07 0.42 9.85
N TYR A 39 -3.91 -0.77 9.28
CA TYR A 39 -4.75 -1.95 9.53
C TYR A 39 -4.03 -3.02 10.33
N PHE A 40 -2.74 -3.23 10.10
CA PHE A 40 -1.98 -4.29 10.75
C PHE A 40 -0.49 -3.97 10.86
N CYS A 41 0.18 -4.75 11.70
CA CYS A 41 1.64 -4.84 11.75
C CYS A 41 2.09 -6.26 11.44
N ALA A 42 3.21 -6.37 10.74
CA ALA A 42 3.83 -7.63 10.37
C ALA A 42 5.31 -7.66 10.73
N ASP A 43 5.82 -8.87 10.92
CA ASP A 43 7.25 -9.17 11.04
C ASP A 43 7.64 -10.28 10.03
N SER A 44 8.87 -10.81 10.16
CA SER A 44 9.38 -11.86 9.27
C SER A 44 8.57 -13.17 9.29
N ARG A 45 7.66 -13.36 10.25
CA ARG A 45 6.76 -14.52 10.33
C ARG A 45 5.37 -14.26 9.75
N GLY A 46 4.99 -13.00 9.58
CA GLY A 46 3.72 -12.62 8.97
C GLY A 46 2.98 -11.50 9.71
N ILE A 47 1.70 -11.33 9.37
CA ILE A 47 0.79 -10.47 10.12
C ILE A 47 0.73 -10.93 11.58
N SER A 48 0.97 -10.01 12.51
CA SER A 48 1.17 -10.34 13.92
C SER A 48 0.14 -9.64 14.81
N ARG A 49 -0.68 -10.43 15.51
CA ARG A 49 -1.65 -9.90 16.49
C ARG A 49 -0.96 -9.11 17.60
N PRO A 50 0.08 -9.63 18.29
CA PRO A 50 0.75 -8.87 19.35
C PRO A 50 1.31 -7.53 18.87
N LEU A 51 1.92 -7.49 17.67
CA LEU A 51 2.46 -6.22 17.13
C LEU A 51 1.33 -5.26 16.75
N THR A 52 0.25 -5.78 16.17
CA THR A 52 -0.92 -4.96 15.82
C THR A 52 -1.55 -4.37 17.08
N GLU A 53 -1.68 -5.14 18.16
CA GLU A 53 -2.14 -4.61 19.46
C GLU A 53 -1.19 -3.57 20.04
N GLN A 54 0.12 -3.85 19.98
CA GLN A 54 1.16 -2.96 20.52
C GLN A 54 1.20 -1.60 19.83
N TYR A 55 1.10 -1.57 18.49
CA TYR A 55 1.34 -0.35 17.72
C TYR A 55 0.06 0.32 17.17
N LEU A 56 -1.02 -0.44 16.98
CA LEU A 56 -2.31 0.07 16.46
C LEU A 56 -3.46 -0.01 17.48
N GLY A 57 -3.25 -0.71 18.59
CA GLY A 57 -4.23 -0.86 19.66
C GLY A 57 -5.14 -2.08 19.52
N ARG A 58 -5.70 -2.49 20.67
CA ARG A 58 -6.50 -3.72 20.80
C ARG A 58 -7.74 -3.75 19.94
N THR A 59 -8.40 -2.60 19.72
CA THR A 59 -9.60 -2.51 18.88
C THR A 59 -9.31 -2.85 17.43
N VAL A 60 -8.18 -2.36 16.89
CA VAL A 60 -7.76 -2.63 15.51
C VAL A 60 -7.43 -4.12 15.34
N ALA A 61 -6.63 -4.67 16.24
CA ALA A 61 -6.31 -6.10 16.23
C ALA A 61 -7.57 -6.98 16.36
N LYS A 62 -8.47 -6.67 17.29
CA LYS A 62 -9.71 -7.43 17.46
C LYS A 62 -10.53 -7.45 16.17
N ARG A 63 -10.68 -6.30 15.51
CA ARG A 63 -11.40 -6.18 14.24
C ARG A 63 -10.74 -6.97 13.12
N LEU A 64 -9.42 -6.87 12.99
CA LEU A 64 -8.66 -7.55 11.94
C LEU A 64 -8.84 -9.08 12.05
N PHE A 65 -8.64 -9.62 13.24
CA PHE A 65 -8.64 -11.07 13.45
C PHE A 65 -10.01 -11.64 13.85
N SER A 66 -11.07 -10.84 13.86
CA SER A 66 -12.45 -11.37 13.96
C SER A 66 -13.02 -11.78 12.60
N GLN A 67 -12.25 -11.61 11.52
CA GLN A 67 -12.67 -11.92 10.15
C GLN A 67 -12.63 -13.42 9.81
N GLY A 68 -12.19 -14.27 10.76
CA GLY A 68 -11.96 -15.69 10.55
C GLY A 68 -10.51 -16.00 10.26
N ASP A 69 -10.25 -17.20 9.75
CA ASP A 69 -8.91 -17.66 9.41
C ASP A 69 -8.50 -17.13 8.02
N PHE A 70 -7.31 -16.56 7.93
CA PHE A 70 -6.74 -16.06 6.68
C PHE A 70 -5.22 -16.27 6.67
N ASP A 71 -4.64 -16.23 5.47
CA ASP A 71 -3.20 -16.37 5.29
C ASP A 71 -2.47 -15.16 5.90
N LEU A 72 -1.63 -15.43 6.91
CA LEU A 72 -0.82 -14.40 7.57
C LEU A 72 0.55 -14.23 6.91
N THR A 73 0.94 -15.13 6.00
CA THR A 73 2.28 -15.18 5.38
C THR A 73 2.36 -14.37 4.09
N GLN A 74 1.24 -14.15 3.42
CA GLN A 74 1.12 -13.32 2.22
C GLN A 74 0.15 -12.17 2.48
N PHE A 75 0.63 -10.94 2.39
CA PHE A 75 -0.17 -9.77 2.73
C PHE A 75 0.20 -8.55 1.92
N THR A 76 -0.76 -7.66 1.71
CA THR A 76 -0.57 -6.38 1.02
C THR A 76 -0.89 -5.25 1.99
N PHE A 77 0.06 -4.34 2.19
CA PHE A 77 -0.17 -3.13 2.97
C PHE A 77 -1.10 -2.16 2.22
N ALA A 78 -1.66 -1.20 2.94
CA ALA A 78 -2.57 -0.17 2.41
C ALA A 78 -2.01 0.62 1.22
N ASN A 79 -0.68 0.67 1.06
CA ASN A 79 -0.01 1.37 -0.03
C ASN A 79 0.30 0.49 -1.26
N GLY A 80 -0.16 -0.76 -1.27
CA GLY A 80 0.01 -1.69 -2.38
C GLY A 80 1.25 -2.59 -2.30
N ILE A 81 2.17 -2.35 -1.36
CA ILE A 81 3.33 -3.22 -1.16
C ILE A 81 2.86 -4.59 -0.67
N PHE A 82 3.16 -5.60 -1.47
CA PHE A 82 2.89 -6.99 -1.16
C PHE A 82 4.13 -7.62 -0.54
N CYS A 83 4.00 -8.40 0.53
CA CYS A 83 5.09 -9.17 1.09
C CYS A 83 4.67 -10.63 1.27
N ASP A 84 5.61 -11.53 0.98
CA ASP A 84 5.49 -12.97 1.22
C ASP A 84 6.65 -13.40 2.13
N THR A 85 6.33 -13.93 3.31
CA THR A 85 7.32 -14.39 4.28
C THR A 85 8.00 -15.70 3.90
N ARG A 86 7.41 -16.49 3.01
CA ARG A 86 7.98 -17.73 2.47
C ARG A 86 9.07 -17.42 1.46
N GLU A 87 8.85 -16.40 0.62
CA GLU A 87 9.87 -15.87 -0.29
C GLU A 87 10.86 -14.94 0.43
N ARG A 88 10.48 -14.40 1.59
CA ARG A 88 11.20 -13.32 2.30
C ARG A 88 11.43 -12.10 1.41
N LEU A 89 10.42 -11.75 0.61
CA LEU A 89 10.44 -10.64 -0.33
C LEU A 89 9.20 -9.76 -0.17
N CYS A 90 9.40 -8.46 -0.37
CA CYS A 90 8.33 -7.52 -0.64
C CYS A 90 8.41 -7.06 -2.10
N ARG A 91 7.25 -6.87 -2.74
CA ARG A 91 7.06 -6.50 -4.14
C ARG A 91 6.13 -5.30 -4.24
N MET A 92 6.18 -4.60 -5.37
CA MET A 92 5.38 -3.40 -5.61
C MET A 92 3.88 -3.68 -5.78
N ASP A 93 3.52 -4.94 -6.03
CA ASP A 93 2.14 -5.40 -6.17
C ASP A 93 2.05 -6.92 -5.91
N ARG A 94 0.81 -7.40 -5.82
CA ARG A 94 0.47 -8.80 -5.50
C ARG A 94 0.20 -9.68 -6.73
N TYR A 95 0.31 -9.15 -7.95
CA TYR A 95 -0.18 -9.83 -9.13
C TYR A 95 0.73 -10.99 -9.55
N TYR A 96 0.15 -11.95 -10.24
CA TYR A 96 0.84 -13.09 -10.80
C TYR A 96 1.23 -12.83 -12.25
N GLY A 97 2.38 -13.36 -12.67
CA GLY A 97 2.83 -13.39 -14.04
C GLY A 97 2.29 -14.61 -14.81
N PRO A 98 2.61 -14.71 -16.11
CA PRO A 98 2.24 -15.85 -16.94
C PRO A 98 2.80 -17.20 -16.45
N ASP A 99 3.84 -17.17 -15.63
CA ASP A 99 4.49 -18.33 -15.00
C ASP A 99 3.80 -18.78 -13.70
N GLY A 100 2.71 -18.12 -13.31
CA GLY A 100 1.97 -18.43 -12.08
C GLY A 100 2.68 -17.98 -10.80
N LYS A 101 3.75 -17.18 -10.89
CA LYS A 101 4.48 -16.61 -9.75
C LYS A 101 4.20 -15.12 -9.61
N HIS A 102 4.48 -14.54 -8.45
CA HIS A 102 4.34 -13.10 -8.27
C HIS A 102 5.25 -12.32 -9.23
N SER A 103 4.66 -11.45 -10.05
CA SER A 103 5.36 -10.68 -11.09
C SER A 103 5.76 -9.28 -10.65
N GLY A 104 5.21 -8.78 -9.55
CA GLY A 104 5.54 -7.47 -9.02
C GLY A 104 7.04 -7.29 -8.79
N ALA A 105 7.57 -6.14 -9.19
CA ALA A 105 8.98 -5.79 -9.01
C ALA A 105 9.35 -5.84 -7.53
N VAL A 106 10.52 -6.38 -7.21
CA VAL A 106 10.99 -6.48 -5.82
C VAL A 106 11.23 -5.08 -5.25
N SER A 107 10.63 -4.80 -4.09
CA SER A 107 10.93 -3.61 -3.29
C SER A 107 12.10 -3.88 -2.37
N ALA A 108 13.30 -3.47 -2.80
CA ALA A 108 14.50 -3.63 -1.99
C ALA A 108 14.38 -2.94 -0.61
N GLN A 109 13.78 -1.74 -0.58
CA GLN A 109 13.57 -0.98 0.66
C GLN A 109 12.72 -1.76 1.67
N TYR A 110 11.50 -2.18 1.31
CA TYR A 110 10.61 -2.85 2.24
C TYR A 110 11.03 -4.28 2.55
N THR A 111 11.69 -4.95 1.60
CA THR A 111 12.31 -6.26 1.83
C THR A 111 13.36 -6.18 2.94
N VAL A 112 14.27 -5.21 2.90
CA VAL A 112 15.31 -5.07 3.93
C VAL A 112 14.72 -4.65 5.29
N LEU A 113 13.69 -3.81 5.29
CA LEU A 113 13.04 -3.37 6.53
C LEU A 113 12.32 -4.52 7.26
N LEU A 114 11.64 -5.40 6.52
CA LEU A 114 10.87 -6.50 7.09
C LEU A 114 11.71 -7.78 7.30
N PHE A 115 12.67 -8.04 6.42
CA PHE A 115 13.52 -9.23 6.43
C PHE A 115 15.01 -8.85 6.55
N PRO A 116 15.43 -8.20 7.66
CA PRO A 116 16.83 -7.85 7.87
C PRO A 116 17.72 -9.11 7.87
N ARG A 117 18.97 -8.96 7.42
CA ARG A 117 19.95 -10.06 7.44
C ARG A 117 20.37 -10.32 8.90
N GLY A 118 20.25 -11.57 9.37
CA GLY A 118 20.73 -12.00 10.69
C GLY A 118 19.68 -12.08 11.81
N VAL A 119 18.39 -12.18 11.47
CA VAL A 119 17.28 -12.48 12.41
C VAL A 119 16.58 -13.76 12.01
#